data_AF-A0A6J1Q2L1-F1
#
_entry.id   AF-A0A6J1Q2L1-F1
#
_cell.length_a   1.000
_cell.length_b   1.000
_cell.length_c   1.000
_cell.angle_alpha   90.00
_cell.angle_beta   90.00
_cell.angle_gamma   90.00
#
_symmetry.space_group_name_H-M   'P 1'
#
loop_
_entity.id
_entity.type
_entity.pdbx_description
1 polymer ?
#
loop_
_entity_poly.entity_id
_entity_poly.type
_entity_poly.pdbx_seq_one_letter_code
_entity_poly.pdbx_strand_id
1 'polypeptide(L)'
;MPKKKGKGSKLARMSDEERARYLQHRAELELEAKRRKQQLIATFTKNKLKHEEAFSRLNTAKINEQWRYILRQIKCKELDEDVEYLWNNFDRLLKAKDLVIQRLHSELEAADMDHRRLQEAHIQMMDLTIGRYKQKCIHLHESFARERTRIVSNEINELNRVRKHLQEHCHQLQNIIFGQDKKMENVLTQTKIQNAVNIYSIVYLKEDSLSRLMHYVSNEVEELWRQLNETIIEYEKNTGDKRKQYDYLMEQDDAHRVDVAQYPKLQTQLQTTIKSLKQDTHALSQKREQSIMELNDRIVYMRKRAQSFRQIFFMNQALDTTQLKKLTIISASVLKELQRISEKGSTLLSLLTICSNLEPFSLTVQKYTLRDTGSRRAFTSCMSEPFDKLDKFWEQFNYIKSDNILMKKECDKLSFENKQLRNTLRTYLLTISRVPAARSLTSIPV
;
A
#
# COMPACT_ATOMS: atom_id res chain seq x y z
N MET A 1 53.87 -57.76 -88.04
CA MET A 1 53.94 -57.64 -89.52
C MET A 1 52.86 -56.64 -89.96
N PRO A 2 53.06 -55.73 -90.94
CA PRO A 2 54.22 -55.51 -91.80
C PRO A 2 54.93 -54.15 -91.57
N LYS A 3 56.25 -54.15 -91.84
CA LYS A 3 57.12 -52.96 -91.91
C LYS A 3 56.74 -52.10 -93.12
N LYS A 4 56.30 -50.85 -92.93
CA LYS A 4 56.16 -49.88 -94.02
C LYS A 4 57.47 -49.13 -94.24
N LYS A 5 58.07 -49.43 -95.40
CA LYS A 5 59.22 -48.76 -96.02
C LYS A 5 59.07 -47.23 -95.99
N GLY A 6 60.16 -46.55 -95.66
CA GLY A 6 60.28 -45.10 -95.76
C GLY A 6 60.00 -44.63 -97.18
N LYS A 7 58.98 -43.77 -97.32
CA LYS A 7 58.79 -42.98 -98.55
C LYS A 7 59.91 -41.94 -98.60
N GLY A 8 60.90 -42.24 -99.44
CA GLY A 8 61.93 -41.29 -99.85
C GLY A 8 61.29 -39.96 -100.28
N SER A 9 61.92 -38.90 -99.79
CA SER A 9 61.70 -37.48 -100.05
C SER A 9 61.03 -37.16 -101.41
N LYS A 10 59.73 -36.87 -101.38
CA LYS A 10 59.03 -36.12 -102.44
C LYS A 10 59.55 -34.67 -102.58
N LEU A 11 60.43 -34.23 -101.67
CA LEU A 11 60.99 -32.88 -101.58
C LEU A 11 62.28 -32.69 -102.40
N ALA A 12 62.83 -33.76 -102.99
CA ALA A 12 64.05 -33.70 -103.80
C ALA A 12 63.79 -33.60 -105.32
N ARG A 13 62.52 -33.47 -105.74
CA ARG A 13 62.07 -33.49 -107.14
C ARG A 13 61.17 -32.31 -107.53
N MET A 14 61.07 -31.31 -106.67
CA MET A 14 60.20 -30.14 -106.81
C MET A 14 61.06 -28.87 -106.89
N SER A 15 60.62 -27.86 -107.64
CA SER A 15 61.27 -26.54 -107.69
C SER A 15 61.27 -25.89 -106.30
N ASP A 16 62.24 -25.01 -106.00
CA ASP A 16 62.38 -24.36 -104.68
C ASP A 16 61.08 -23.65 -104.22
N GLU A 17 60.27 -23.19 -105.17
CA GLU A 17 58.96 -22.56 -104.92
C GLU A 17 57.88 -23.56 -104.48
N GLU A 18 57.89 -24.78 -105.03
CA GLU A 18 56.97 -25.87 -104.67
C GLU A 18 57.34 -26.49 -103.32
N ARG A 19 58.63 -26.52 -102.99
CA ARG A 19 59.15 -26.94 -101.69
C ARG A 19 58.75 -25.97 -100.57
N ALA A 20 58.79 -24.67 -100.83
CA ALA A 20 58.31 -23.63 -99.92
C ALA A 20 56.81 -23.75 -99.66
N ARG A 21 55.99 -23.91 -100.72
CA ARG A 21 54.53 -24.10 -100.57
C ARG A 21 54.17 -25.39 -99.83
N TYR A 22 54.89 -26.49 -100.05
CA TYR A 22 54.65 -27.73 -99.32
C TYR A 22 55.00 -27.60 -97.83
N LEU A 23 56.12 -26.95 -97.49
CA LEU A 23 56.50 -26.70 -96.10
C LEU A 23 55.52 -25.73 -95.41
N GLN A 24 55.04 -24.72 -96.13
CA GLN A 24 54.02 -23.78 -95.66
C GLN A 24 52.68 -24.49 -95.42
N HIS A 25 52.19 -25.27 -96.38
CA HIS A 25 50.97 -26.07 -96.22
C HIS A 25 51.09 -27.10 -95.08
N ARG A 26 52.26 -27.71 -94.90
CA ARG A 26 52.53 -28.61 -93.76
C ARG A 26 52.52 -27.85 -92.43
N ALA A 27 53.13 -26.67 -92.37
CA ALA A 27 53.13 -25.83 -91.19
C ALA A 27 51.71 -25.32 -90.86
N GLU A 28 50.90 -24.98 -91.87
CA GLU A 28 49.50 -24.60 -91.74
C GLU A 28 48.66 -25.77 -91.22
N LEU A 29 48.83 -26.99 -91.76
CA LEU A 29 48.17 -28.19 -91.25
C LEU A 29 48.59 -28.54 -89.81
N GLU A 30 49.87 -28.39 -89.45
CA GLU A 30 50.36 -28.62 -88.09
C GLU A 30 49.85 -27.55 -87.11
N LEU A 31 49.77 -26.28 -87.55
CA LEU A 31 49.17 -25.19 -86.77
C LEU A 31 47.66 -25.38 -86.61
N GLU A 32 46.96 -25.82 -87.65
CA GLU A 32 45.53 -26.13 -87.60
C GLU A 32 45.27 -27.35 -86.72
N ALA A 33 46.11 -28.39 -86.78
CA ALA A 33 46.04 -29.53 -85.87
C ALA A 33 46.31 -29.14 -84.41
N LYS A 34 47.29 -28.26 -84.15
CA LYS A 34 47.55 -27.68 -82.82
C LYS A 34 46.36 -26.85 -82.33
N ARG A 35 45.76 -26.01 -83.20
CA ARG A 35 44.56 -25.23 -82.87
C ARG A 35 43.37 -26.12 -82.57
N ARG A 36 43.10 -27.15 -83.37
CA ARG A 36 42.04 -28.14 -83.12
C ARG A 36 42.26 -28.88 -81.80
N LYS A 37 43.51 -29.27 -81.50
CA LYS A 37 43.87 -29.88 -80.21
C LYS A 37 43.66 -28.92 -79.04
N GLN A 38 44.07 -27.66 -79.17
CA GLN A 38 43.85 -26.62 -78.16
C GLN A 38 42.36 -26.32 -77.95
N GLN A 39 41.57 -26.25 -79.03
CA GLN A 39 40.12 -26.08 -78.96
C GLN A 39 39.44 -27.27 -78.28
N LEU A 40 39.87 -28.50 -78.57
CA LEU A 40 39.36 -29.70 -77.90
C LEU A 40 39.69 -29.69 -76.39
N ILE A 41 40.92 -29.29 -76.03
CA ILE A 41 41.31 -29.15 -74.62
C ILE A 41 40.48 -28.04 -73.94
N ALA A 42 40.32 -26.87 -74.57
CA ALA A 42 39.57 -25.75 -74.01
C ALA A 42 38.08 -26.06 -73.83
N THR A 43 37.48 -26.80 -74.78
CA THR A 43 36.08 -27.25 -74.66
C THR A 43 35.93 -28.30 -73.57
N PHE A 44 36.87 -29.24 -73.45
CA PHE A 44 36.89 -30.21 -72.37
C PHE A 44 37.04 -29.54 -70.99
N THR A 45 37.99 -28.60 -70.82
CA THR A 45 38.18 -27.89 -69.55
C THR A 45 36.99 -27.01 -69.21
N LYS A 46 36.38 -26.32 -70.19
CA LYS A 46 35.15 -25.54 -69.97
C LYS A 46 33.98 -26.41 -69.53
N ASN A 47 33.81 -27.60 -70.12
CA ASN A 47 32.75 -28.53 -69.73
C ASN A 47 33.01 -29.11 -68.33
N LYS A 48 34.27 -29.45 -68.02
CA LYS A 48 34.66 -29.92 -66.68
C LYS A 48 34.43 -28.85 -65.62
N LEU A 49 34.80 -27.59 -65.91
CA LEU A 49 34.58 -26.46 -65.00
C LEU A 49 33.08 -26.22 -64.77
N LYS A 50 32.26 -26.23 -65.82
CA LYS A 50 30.79 -26.10 -65.67
C LYS A 50 30.20 -27.21 -64.82
N HIS A 51 30.70 -28.43 -64.96
CA HIS A 51 30.22 -29.57 -64.18
C HIS A 51 30.62 -29.43 -62.70
N GLU A 52 31.85 -29.01 -62.44
CA GLU A 52 32.35 -28.74 -61.09
C GLU A 52 31.62 -27.56 -60.43
N GLU A 53 31.34 -26.48 -61.17
CA GLU A 53 30.52 -25.35 -60.70
C GLU A 53 29.10 -25.79 -60.35
N ALA A 54 28.47 -26.62 -61.20
CA ALA A 54 27.13 -27.14 -60.94
C ALA A 54 27.11 -28.02 -59.68
N PHE A 55 28.11 -28.90 -59.51
CA PHE A 55 28.24 -29.71 -58.31
C PHE A 55 28.56 -28.89 -57.06
N SER A 56 29.40 -27.86 -57.17
CA SER A 56 29.71 -26.95 -56.07
C SER A 56 28.46 -26.21 -55.61
N ARG A 57 27.64 -25.70 -56.55
CA ARG A 57 26.34 -25.08 -56.23
C ARG A 57 25.39 -26.07 -55.54
N LEU A 58 25.28 -27.30 -56.06
CA LEU A 58 24.43 -28.33 -55.46
C LEU A 58 24.91 -28.71 -54.05
N ASN A 59 26.22 -28.90 -53.86
CA ASN A 59 26.81 -29.24 -52.57
C ASN A 59 26.64 -28.09 -51.57
N THR A 60 26.82 -26.85 -52.00
CA THR A 60 26.58 -25.66 -51.17
C THR A 60 25.11 -25.58 -50.75
N ALA A 61 24.18 -25.84 -51.66
CA ALA A 61 22.75 -25.88 -51.34
C ALA A 61 22.41 -26.98 -50.33
N LYS A 62 22.99 -28.19 -50.49
CA LYS A 62 22.82 -29.30 -49.54
C LYS A 62 23.37 -28.96 -48.16
N ILE A 63 24.57 -28.41 -48.08
CA ILE A 63 25.21 -28.00 -46.83
C ILE A 63 24.40 -26.89 -46.15
N ASN A 64 23.95 -25.88 -46.91
CA ASN A 64 23.12 -24.80 -46.37
C ASN A 64 21.78 -25.31 -45.86
N GLU A 65 21.16 -26.28 -46.54
CA GLU A 65 19.91 -26.89 -46.06
C GLU A 65 20.12 -27.69 -44.78
N GLN A 66 21.23 -28.44 -44.67
CA GLN A 66 21.60 -29.10 -43.43
C GLN A 66 21.86 -28.09 -42.29
N TRP A 67 22.53 -26.98 -42.56
CA TRP A 67 22.73 -25.92 -41.57
C TRP A 67 21.42 -25.27 -41.14
N ARG A 68 20.51 -24.98 -42.07
CA ARG A 68 19.18 -24.46 -41.73
C ARG A 68 18.40 -25.44 -40.86
N TYR A 69 18.47 -26.74 -41.18
CA TYR A 69 17.83 -27.77 -40.38
C TYR A 69 18.38 -27.77 -38.93
N ILE A 70 19.70 -27.78 -38.77
CA ILE A 70 20.35 -27.76 -37.46
C ILE A 70 20.01 -26.48 -36.69
N LEU A 71 20.10 -25.30 -37.33
CA LEU A 71 19.80 -24.02 -36.70
C LEU A 71 18.33 -23.92 -36.30
N ARG A 72 17.40 -24.42 -37.12
CA ARG A 72 15.99 -24.48 -36.75
C ARG A 72 15.77 -25.38 -35.53
N GLN A 73 16.42 -26.54 -35.47
CA GLN A 73 16.30 -27.42 -34.30
C GLN A 73 16.83 -26.76 -33.03
N ILE A 74 17.98 -26.09 -33.10
CA ILE A 74 18.52 -25.34 -31.96
C ILE A 74 17.55 -24.22 -31.57
N LYS A 75 17.06 -23.43 -32.54
CA LYS A 75 16.15 -22.32 -32.25
C LYS A 75 14.81 -22.77 -31.69
N CYS A 76 14.25 -23.89 -32.17
CA CYS A 76 13.04 -24.47 -31.60
C CYS A 76 13.26 -24.86 -30.14
N LYS A 77 14.39 -25.49 -29.80
CA LYS A 77 14.71 -25.84 -28.40
C LYS A 77 14.85 -24.60 -27.52
N GLU A 78 15.57 -23.58 -27.98
CA GLU A 78 15.68 -22.31 -27.25
C GLU A 78 14.31 -21.68 -27.00
N LEU A 79 13.44 -21.65 -28.02
CA LEU A 79 12.10 -21.08 -27.89
C LEU A 79 11.22 -21.90 -26.94
N ASP A 80 11.32 -23.22 -26.98
CA ASP A 80 10.58 -24.09 -26.06
C ASP A 80 11.03 -23.85 -24.61
N GLU A 81 12.35 -23.74 -24.36
CA GLU A 81 12.91 -23.41 -23.04
C GLU A 81 12.47 -22.02 -22.55
N ASP A 82 12.48 -21.00 -23.43
CA ASP A 82 12.01 -19.65 -23.11
C ASP A 82 10.51 -19.63 -22.77
N VAL A 83 9.68 -20.34 -23.54
CA VAL A 83 8.24 -20.45 -23.31
C VAL A 83 7.97 -21.19 -22.00
N GLU A 84 8.70 -22.27 -21.71
CA GLU A 84 8.58 -23.01 -20.45
C GLU A 84 8.97 -22.13 -19.25
N TYR A 85 10.05 -21.35 -19.36
CA TYR A 85 10.44 -20.39 -18.34
C TYR A 85 9.36 -19.34 -18.08
N LEU A 86 8.83 -18.74 -19.16
CA LEU A 86 7.76 -17.75 -19.05
C LEU A 86 6.50 -18.35 -18.44
N TRP A 87 6.11 -19.54 -18.87
CA TRP A 87 4.94 -20.26 -18.34
C TRP A 87 5.09 -20.52 -16.84
N ASN A 88 6.24 -21.05 -16.40
CA ASN A 88 6.52 -21.29 -14.99
C ASN A 88 6.51 -19.99 -14.16
N ASN A 89 7.05 -18.89 -14.71
CA ASN A 89 7.05 -17.60 -14.03
C ASN A 89 5.63 -17.02 -13.91
N PHE A 90 4.82 -17.13 -14.97
CA PHE A 90 3.41 -16.71 -14.94
C PHE A 90 2.58 -17.55 -13.97
N ASP A 91 2.75 -18.87 -13.96
CA ASP A 91 2.08 -19.76 -13.02
C ASP A 91 2.43 -19.40 -11.56
N ARG A 92 3.72 -19.16 -11.27
CA ARG A 92 4.14 -18.70 -9.94
C ARG A 92 3.53 -17.35 -9.57
N LEU A 93 3.48 -16.40 -10.51
CA LEU A 93 2.90 -15.08 -10.29
C LEU A 93 1.39 -15.18 -10.05
N LEU A 94 0.67 -16.00 -10.82
CA LEU A 94 -0.75 -16.24 -10.66
C LEU A 94 -1.05 -16.85 -9.30
N LYS A 95 -0.34 -17.92 -8.92
CA LYS A 95 -0.48 -18.54 -7.59
C LYS A 95 -0.22 -17.54 -6.45
N ALA A 96 0.80 -16.70 -6.58
CA ALA A 96 1.09 -15.67 -5.57
C ALA A 96 -0.04 -14.63 -5.48
N LYS A 97 -0.60 -14.20 -6.62
CA LYS A 97 -1.73 -13.28 -6.66
C LYS A 97 -3.00 -13.91 -6.09
N ASP A 98 -3.29 -15.15 -6.42
CA ASP A 98 -4.44 -15.89 -5.91
C ASP A 98 -4.37 -16.05 -4.39
N LEU A 99 -3.19 -16.34 -3.83
CA LEU A 99 -2.98 -16.38 -2.38
C LEU A 99 -3.26 -15.02 -1.72
N VAL A 100 -2.82 -13.93 -2.35
CA VAL A 100 -3.11 -12.56 -1.85
C VAL A 100 -4.61 -12.28 -1.92
N ILE A 101 -5.28 -12.64 -3.02
CA ILE A 101 -6.74 -12.47 -3.17
C ILE A 101 -7.50 -13.27 -2.12
N GLN A 102 -7.14 -14.53 -1.89
CA GLN A 102 -7.76 -15.38 -0.87
C GLN A 102 -7.58 -14.82 0.53
N ARG A 103 -6.39 -14.30 0.84
CA ARG A 103 -6.12 -13.65 2.13
C ARG A 103 -6.96 -12.39 2.30
N LEU A 104 -6.99 -11.52 1.28
CA LEU A 104 -7.80 -10.30 1.33
C LEU A 104 -9.29 -10.61 1.45
N HIS A 105 -9.78 -11.66 0.80
CA HIS A 105 -11.15 -12.12 0.92
C HIS A 105 -11.45 -12.59 2.35
N SER A 106 -10.56 -13.40 2.94
CA SER A 106 -10.71 -13.87 4.33
C SER A 106 -10.67 -12.72 5.33
N GLU A 107 -9.79 -11.73 5.13
CA GLU A 107 -9.71 -10.52 5.97
C GLU A 107 -10.98 -9.66 5.83
N LEU A 108 -11.55 -9.57 4.62
CA LEU A 108 -12.82 -8.87 4.37
C LEU A 108 -14.01 -9.56 5.06
N GLU A 109 -14.10 -10.89 4.97
CA GLU A 109 -15.14 -11.66 5.65
C GLU A 109 -15.04 -11.51 7.18
N ALA A 110 -13.83 -11.57 7.74
CA ALA A 110 -13.61 -11.35 9.16
C ALA A 110 -14.02 -9.93 9.60
N ALA A 111 -13.67 -8.91 8.81
CA ALA A 111 -14.05 -7.53 9.08
C ALA A 111 -15.58 -7.32 9.01
N ASP A 112 -16.26 -7.94 8.05
CA ASP A 112 -17.72 -7.88 7.91
C ASP A 112 -18.42 -8.61 9.09
N MET A 113 -17.90 -9.77 9.49
CA MET A 113 -18.39 -10.48 10.68
C MET A 113 -18.23 -9.64 11.96
N ASP A 114 -17.08 -9.00 12.16
CA ASP A 114 -16.83 -8.14 13.31
C ASP A 114 -17.72 -6.90 13.28
N HIS A 115 -17.94 -6.30 12.11
CA HIS A 115 -18.87 -5.18 11.94
C HIS A 115 -20.30 -5.56 12.33
N ARG A 116 -20.80 -6.71 11.86
CA ARG A 116 -22.14 -7.22 12.22
C ARG A 116 -22.25 -7.47 13.72
N ARG A 117 -21.25 -8.10 14.34
CA ARG A 117 -21.22 -8.34 15.80
C ARG A 117 -21.24 -7.04 16.59
N LEU A 118 -20.48 -6.04 16.17
CA LEU A 118 -20.48 -4.73 16.82
C LEU A 118 -21.85 -4.06 16.70
N GLN A 119 -22.48 -4.13 15.52
CA GLN A 119 -23.80 -3.57 15.30
C GLN A 119 -24.86 -4.27 16.16
N GLU A 120 -24.84 -5.61 16.22
CA GLU A 120 -25.73 -6.39 17.09
C GLU A 120 -25.54 -6.01 18.57
N ALA A 121 -24.30 -5.93 19.05
CA ALA A 121 -23.99 -5.54 20.42
C ALA A 121 -24.47 -4.10 20.73
N HIS A 122 -24.32 -3.18 19.77
CA HIS A 122 -24.80 -1.80 19.92
C HIS A 122 -26.33 -1.75 20.00
N ILE A 123 -27.05 -2.47 19.13
CA ILE A 123 -28.51 -2.57 19.16
C ILE A 123 -28.97 -3.15 20.50
N GLN A 124 -28.36 -4.23 20.97
CA GLN A 124 -28.68 -4.83 22.28
C GLN A 124 -28.45 -3.84 23.43
N MET A 125 -27.38 -3.05 23.39
CA MET A 125 -27.11 -2.02 24.40
C MET A 125 -28.17 -0.90 24.38
N MET A 126 -28.59 -0.48 23.19
CA MET A 126 -29.68 0.49 23.02
C MET A 126 -30.98 -0.07 23.58
N ASP A 127 -31.34 -1.31 23.26
CA ASP A 127 -32.55 -1.96 23.76
C ASP A 127 -32.55 -2.10 25.28
N LEU A 128 -31.42 -2.47 25.88
CA LEU A 128 -31.24 -2.50 27.34
C LEU A 128 -31.43 -1.11 27.96
N THR A 129 -30.87 -0.09 27.33
CA THR A 129 -31.00 1.30 27.79
C THR A 129 -32.46 1.75 27.72
N ILE A 130 -33.11 1.57 26.57
CA ILE A 130 -34.52 1.89 26.35
C ILE A 130 -35.39 1.13 27.36
N GLY A 131 -35.13 -0.16 27.58
CA GLY A 131 -35.82 -0.99 28.56
C GLY A 131 -35.72 -0.45 29.99
N ARG A 132 -34.52 -0.06 30.43
CA ARG A 132 -34.30 0.56 31.75
C ARG A 132 -35.04 1.89 31.89
N TYR A 133 -35.00 2.74 30.87
CA TYR A 133 -35.73 4.01 30.89
C TYR A 133 -37.25 3.79 30.90
N LYS A 134 -37.76 2.82 30.14
CA LYS A 134 -39.17 2.44 30.17
C LYS A 134 -39.60 1.98 31.57
N GLN A 135 -38.82 1.13 32.23
CA GLN A 135 -39.07 0.71 33.61
C GLN A 135 -39.08 1.90 34.58
N LYS A 136 -38.11 2.81 34.46
CA LYS A 136 -38.05 4.03 35.28
C LYS A 136 -39.28 4.92 35.08
N CYS A 137 -39.73 5.10 33.83
CA CYS A 137 -40.94 5.86 33.52
C CYS A 137 -42.19 5.21 34.13
N ILE A 138 -42.33 3.88 34.01
CA ILE A 138 -43.44 3.13 34.62
C ILE A 138 -43.43 3.32 36.14
N HIS A 139 -42.29 3.11 36.80
CA HIS A 139 -42.17 3.29 38.25
C HIS A 139 -42.52 4.72 38.69
N LEU A 140 -42.05 5.74 37.97
CA LEU A 140 -42.36 7.13 38.26
C LEU A 140 -43.86 7.41 38.11
N HIS A 141 -44.47 6.91 37.04
CA HIS A 141 -45.90 7.05 36.78
C HIS A 141 -46.74 6.38 37.87
N GLU A 142 -46.40 5.14 38.23
CA GLU A 142 -47.08 4.42 39.30
C GLU A 142 -46.92 5.11 40.65
N SER A 143 -45.71 5.58 40.99
CA SER A 143 -45.47 6.32 42.23
C SER A 143 -46.29 7.60 42.29
N PHE A 144 -46.37 8.34 41.18
CA PHE A 144 -47.19 9.53 41.08
C PHE A 144 -48.69 9.21 41.21
N ALA A 145 -49.16 8.16 40.55
CA ALA A 145 -50.56 7.73 40.65
C ALA A 145 -50.91 7.27 42.07
N ARG A 146 -50.02 6.55 42.75
CA ARG A 146 -50.16 6.16 44.17
C ARG A 146 -50.21 7.38 45.08
N GLU A 147 -49.31 8.34 44.89
CA GLU A 147 -49.30 9.55 45.72
C GLU A 147 -50.56 10.39 45.51
N ARG A 148 -50.97 10.58 44.24
CA ARG A 148 -52.21 11.28 43.90
C ARG A 148 -53.43 10.64 44.55
N THR A 149 -53.57 9.32 44.47
CA THR A 149 -54.69 8.59 45.07
C THR A 149 -54.66 8.67 46.60
N ARG A 150 -53.47 8.62 47.21
CA ARG A 150 -53.30 8.83 48.66
C ARG A 150 -53.76 10.22 49.10
N ILE A 151 -53.32 11.28 48.42
CA ILE A 151 -53.71 12.65 48.74
C ILE A 151 -55.22 12.81 48.60
N VAL A 152 -55.81 12.39 47.47
CA VAL A 152 -57.26 12.47 47.25
C VAL A 152 -58.03 11.72 48.34
N SER A 153 -57.59 10.52 48.71
CA SER A 153 -58.24 9.76 49.79
C SER A 153 -58.12 10.45 51.15
N ASN A 154 -56.98 11.07 51.45
CA ASN A 154 -56.79 11.79 52.71
C ASN A 154 -57.71 13.02 52.78
N GLU A 155 -57.76 13.82 51.72
CA GLU A 155 -58.64 15.00 51.63
C GLU A 155 -60.11 14.62 51.79
N ILE A 156 -60.57 13.55 51.12
CA ILE A 156 -61.94 13.04 51.27
C ILE A 156 -62.21 12.59 52.72
N ASN A 157 -61.24 11.93 53.35
CA ASN A 157 -61.37 11.48 54.74
C ASN A 157 -61.45 12.67 55.72
N GLU A 158 -60.64 13.70 55.54
CA GLU A 158 -60.67 14.91 56.36
C GLU A 158 -62.00 15.68 56.17
N LEU A 159 -62.46 15.84 54.92
CA LEU A 159 -63.78 16.44 54.65
C LEU A 159 -64.92 15.66 55.33
N ASN A 160 -64.86 14.33 55.32
CA ASN A 160 -65.83 13.49 56.03
C ASN A 160 -65.77 13.66 57.54
N ARG A 161 -64.58 13.79 58.13
CA ARG A 161 -64.39 14.06 59.56
C ARG A 161 -64.97 15.41 59.96
N VAL A 162 -64.64 16.47 59.22
CA VAL A 162 -65.16 17.82 59.46
C VAL A 162 -66.69 17.84 59.35
N ARG A 163 -67.24 17.21 58.31
CA ARG A 163 -68.70 17.11 58.14
C ARG A 163 -69.38 16.38 59.31
N LYS A 164 -68.79 15.28 59.78
CA LYS A 164 -69.32 14.53 60.94
C LYS A 164 -69.29 15.38 62.21
N HIS A 165 -68.16 16.04 62.48
CA HIS A 165 -68.01 16.92 63.63
C HIS A 165 -69.02 18.09 63.58
N LEU A 166 -69.19 18.73 62.42
CA LEU A 166 -70.20 19.77 62.24
C LEU A 166 -71.61 19.26 62.53
N GLN A 167 -71.95 18.06 62.05
CA GLN A 167 -73.25 17.44 62.32
C GLN A 167 -73.46 17.15 63.81
N GLU A 168 -72.44 16.69 64.51
CA GLU A 168 -72.45 16.49 65.97
C GLU A 168 -72.68 17.82 66.72
N HIS A 169 -71.97 18.90 66.34
CA HIS A 169 -72.16 20.23 66.92
C HIS A 169 -73.56 20.79 66.65
N CYS A 170 -74.08 20.64 65.44
CA CYS A 170 -75.46 21.03 65.13
C CYS A 170 -76.47 20.29 66.00
N HIS A 171 -76.27 18.99 66.24
CA HIS A 171 -77.14 18.21 67.12
C HIS A 171 -77.03 18.65 68.59
N GLN A 172 -75.82 18.95 69.07
CA GLN A 172 -75.61 19.51 70.41
C GLN A 172 -76.32 20.85 70.59
N LEU A 173 -76.20 21.75 69.61
CA LEU A 173 -76.90 23.03 69.61
C LEU A 173 -78.42 22.85 69.61
N GLN A 174 -78.96 21.93 68.80
CA GLN A 174 -80.40 21.59 68.82
C GLN A 174 -80.86 21.12 70.21
N ASN A 175 -80.07 20.28 70.89
CA ASN A 175 -80.38 19.82 72.24
C ASN A 175 -80.33 20.95 73.28
N ILE A 176 -79.39 21.88 73.16
CA ILE A 176 -79.30 23.07 74.03
C ILE A 176 -80.51 23.98 73.81
N ILE A 177 -80.86 24.27 72.55
CA ILE A 177 -82.02 25.10 72.18
C ILE A 177 -83.29 24.47 72.76
N PHE A 178 -83.52 23.17 72.52
CA PHE A 178 -84.67 22.45 73.09
C PHE A 178 -84.71 22.51 74.62
N GLY A 179 -83.55 22.37 75.27
CA GLY A 179 -83.44 22.50 76.73
C GLY A 179 -83.74 23.91 77.25
N GLN A 180 -83.32 24.95 76.52
CA GLN A 180 -83.64 26.34 76.83
C GLN A 180 -85.13 26.63 76.62
N ASP A 181 -85.71 26.19 75.51
CA ASP A 181 -87.14 26.35 75.22
C ASP A 181 -88.01 25.70 76.30
N LYS A 182 -87.66 24.49 76.74
CA LYS A 182 -88.37 23.80 77.82
C LYS A 182 -88.24 24.52 79.17
N LYS A 183 -87.06 25.09 79.47
CA LYS A 183 -86.88 25.93 80.66
C LYS A 183 -87.73 27.19 80.58
N MET A 184 -87.73 27.85 79.43
CA MET A 184 -88.54 29.05 79.19
C MET A 184 -90.04 28.74 79.30
N GLU A 185 -90.50 27.60 78.80
CA GLU A 185 -91.88 27.14 78.92
C GLU A 185 -92.28 26.83 80.39
N ASN A 186 -91.37 26.21 81.17
CA ASN A 186 -91.56 26.02 82.60
C ASN A 186 -91.61 27.34 83.38
N VAL A 187 -90.73 28.30 83.09
CA VAL A 187 -90.78 29.64 83.70
C VAL A 187 -92.08 30.35 83.33
N LEU A 188 -92.51 30.26 82.07
CA LEU A 188 -93.77 30.85 81.61
C LEU A 188 -94.99 30.25 82.32
N THR A 189 -95.06 28.93 82.47
CA THR A 189 -96.16 28.26 83.19
C THR A 189 -96.14 28.57 84.69
N GLN A 190 -94.97 28.60 85.32
CA GLN A 190 -94.82 28.98 86.72
C GLN A 190 -95.19 30.45 86.96
N THR A 191 -94.81 31.35 86.04
CA THR A 191 -95.19 32.78 86.10
C THR A 191 -96.69 32.95 85.90
N LYS A 192 -97.32 32.19 84.98
CA LYS A 192 -98.78 32.17 84.81
C LYS A 192 -99.51 31.70 86.08
N ILE A 193 -99.02 30.65 86.74
CA ILE A 193 -99.58 30.15 88.00
C ILE A 193 -99.38 31.17 89.13
N GLN A 194 -98.19 31.76 89.25
CA GLN A 194 -97.89 32.79 90.26
C GLN A 194 -98.71 34.05 90.04
N ASN A 195 -98.93 34.47 88.80
CA ASN A 195 -99.80 35.59 88.46
C ASN A 195 -101.27 35.27 88.75
N ALA A 196 -101.74 34.05 88.48
CA ALA A 196 -103.10 33.64 88.86
C ALA A 196 -103.32 33.67 90.39
N VAL A 197 -102.32 33.26 91.16
CA VAL A 197 -102.32 33.31 92.65
C VAL A 197 -102.23 34.75 93.16
N ASN A 198 -101.34 35.56 92.59
CA ASN A 198 -101.15 36.96 92.97
C ASN A 198 -102.36 37.83 92.59
N ILE A 199 -103.01 37.60 91.45
CA ILE A 199 -104.25 38.31 91.05
C ILE A 199 -105.39 38.01 92.06
N TYR A 200 -105.44 36.79 92.62
CA TYR A 200 -106.42 36.45 93.66
C TYR A 200 -106.15 37.11 95.02
N SER A 201 -104.89 37.46 95.32
CA SER A 201 -104.50 38.13 96.57
C SER A 201 -104.35 39.66 96.48
N ILE A 202 -104.18 40.23 95.28
CA ILE A 202 -103.94 41.67 95.08
C ILE A 202 -105.23 42.45 94.78
N VAL A 203 -106.31 41.78 94.37
CA VAL A 203 -107.62 42.43 94.10
C VAL A 203 -108.32 42.98 95.36
N TYR A 204 -107.83 42.71 96.58
CA TYR A 204 -108.49 43.19 97.80
C TYR A 204 -108.01 44.55 98.35
N LEU A 205 -106.79 45.08 98.10
CA LEU A 205 -106.38 46.27 98.89
C LEU A 205 -105.43 47.35 98.33
N LYS A 206 -104.88 47.34 97.09
CA LYS A 206 -103.89 48.39 96.69
C LYS A 206 -103.79 48.76 95.18
N GLU A 207 -104.91 48.92 94.47
CA GLU A 207 -104.87 49.21 93.01
C GLU A 207 -104.48 50.67 92.62
N ASP A 208 -104.58 51.69 93.48
CA ASP A 208 -104.45 53.10 92.99
C ASP A 208 -103.15 53.87 93.34
N SER A 209 -102.28 53.35 94.21
CA SER A 209 -101.04 54.07 94.62
C SER A 209 -99.74 53.56 94.01
N LEU A 210 -99.71 52.34 93.42
CA LEU A 210 -98.49 51.71 92.89
C LEU A 210 -98.16 52.10 91.44
N SER A 211 -99.17 52.41 90.61
CA SER A 211 -98.97 52.72 89.19
C SER A 211 -98.21 54.05 88.96
N ARG A 212 -98.24 54.98 89.92
CA ARG A 212 -97.54 56.27 89.82
C ARG A 212 -96.04 56.21 90.16
N LEU A 213 -95.63 55.32 91.07
CA LEU A 213 -94.22 55.17 91.46
C LEU A 213 -93.45 54.28 90.45
N MET A 214 -94.12 53.27 89.90
CA MET A 214 -93.54 52.31 88.96
C MET A 214 -93.17 52.96 87.61
N HIS A 215 -93.94 53.95 87.17
CA HIS A 215 -93.68 54.68 85.92
C HIS A 215 -92.45 55.60 85.98
N TYR A 216 -92.14 56.13 87.17
CA TYR A 216 -90.98 57.01 87.38
C TYR A 216 -89.67 56.21 87.36
N VAL A 217 -89.62 55.10 88.10
CA VAL A 217 -88.42 54.24 88.17
C VAL A 217 -88.15 53.52 86.84
N SER A 218 -89.19 53.15 86.09
CA SER A 218 -89.02 52.51 84.78
C SER A 218 -88.39 53.46 83.76
N ASN A 219 -88.78 54.74 83.76
CA ASN A 219 -88.22 55.74 82.83
C ASN A 219 -86.74 56.04 83.14
N GLU A 220 -86.33 56.03 84.40
CA GLU A 220 -84.94 56.31 84.79
C GLU A 220 -84.01 55.13 84.47
N VAL A 221 -84.51 53.90 84.55
CA VAL A 221 -83.78 52.71 84.12
C VAL A 221 -83.63 52.65 82.60
N GLU A 222 -84.68 52.99 81.84
CA GLU A 222 -84.60 53.05 80.36
C GLU A 222 -83.61 54.13 79.88
N GLU A 223 -83.55 55.27 80.55
CA GLU A 223 -82.63 56.36 80.22
C GLU A 223 -81.15 55.95 80.45
N LEU A 224 -80.85 55.31 81.59
CA LEU A 224 -79.51 54.77 81.86
C LEU A 224 -79.12 53.64 80.90
N TRP A 225 -80.09 52.81 80.48
CA TRP A 225 -79.84 51.76 79.49
C TRP A 225 -79.50 52.35 78.12
N ARG A 226 -80.22 53.40 77.70
CA ARG A 226 -79.93 54.11 76.44
C ARG A 226 -78.53 54.71 76.45
N GLN A 227 -78.13 55.34 77.55
CA GLN A 227 -76.78 55.92 77.70
C GLN A 227 -75.66 54.86 77.69
N LEU A 228 -75.89 53.71 78.33
CA LEU A 228 -74.94 52.59 78.29
C LEU A 228 -74.82 52.01 76.87
N ASN A 229 -75.93 51.87 76.17
CA ASN A 229 -75.92 51.32 74.82
C ASN A 229 -75.29 52.28 73.81
N GLU A 230 -75.53 53.59 73.96
CA GLU A 230 -74.86 54.63 73.16
C GLU A 230 -73.35 54.61 73.38
N THR A 231 -72.87 54.50 74.62
CA THR A 231 -71.43 54.43 74.92
C THR A 231 -70.78 53.13 74.41
N ILE A 232 -71.50 52.00 74.43
CA ILE A 232 -71.04 50.73 73.85
C ILE A 232 -70.93 50.83 72.32
N ILE A 233 -71.96 51.37 71.66
CA ILE A 233 -71.97 51.56 70.20
C ILE A 233 -70.87 52.53 69.77
N GLU A 234 -70.65 53.61 70.53
CA GLU A 234 -69.58 54.57 70.28
C GLU A 234 -68.19 53.94 70.48
N TYR A 235 -68.02 53.10 71.50
CA TYR A 235 -66.77 52.37 71.73
C TYR A 235 -66.50 51.33 70.62
N GLU A 236 -67.49 50.55 70.21
CA GLU A 236 -67.35 49.57 69.12
C GLU A 236 -67.09 50.26 67.78
N LYS A 237 -67.74 51.40 67.51
CA LYS A 237 -67.48 52.19 66.32
C LYS A 237 -66.07 52.79 66.32
N ASN A 238 -65.58 53.26 67.47
CA ASN A 238 -64.25 53.84 67.60
C ASN A 238 -63.11 52.80 67.64
N THR A 239 -63.39 51.55 68.03
CA THR A 239 -62.38 50.47 68.10
C THR A 239 -62.47 49.43 66.97
N GLY A 240 -63.57 49.41 66.20
CA GLY A 240 -63.79 48.46 65.11
C GLY A 240 -62.73 48.53 64.00
N ASP A 241 -62.38 49.73 63.55
CA ASP A 241 -61.37 49.90 62.50
C ASP A 241 -59.96 49.51 63.00
N LYS A 242 -59.65 49.79 64.27
CA LYS A 242 -58.39 49.39 64.90
C LYS A 242 -58.29 47.86 65.09
N ARG A 243 -59.38 47.18 65.41
CA ARG A 243 -59.44 45.71 65.48
C ARG A 243 -59.22 45.07 64.11
N LYS A 244 -59.91 45.55 63.07
CA LYS A 244 -59.71 45.04 61.71
C LYS A 244 -58.27 45.22 61.22
N GLN A 245 -57.65 46.36 61.54
CA GLN A 245 -56.25 46.60 61.19
C GLN A 245 -55.29 45.70 61.98
N TYR A 246 -55.58 45.43 63.26
CA TYR A 246 -54.82 44.47 64.06
C TYR A 246 -54.94 43.05 63.53
N ASP A 247 -56.16 42.58 63.21
CA ASP A 247 -56.39 41.23 62.69
C ASP A 247 -55.69 41.02 61.34
N TYR A 248 -55.71 42.03 60.45
CA TYR A 248 -54.99 42.00 59.18
C TYR A 248 -53.47 41.92 59.38
N LEU A 249 -52.91 42.71 60.31
CA LEU A 249 -51.48 42.68 60.61
C LEU A 249 -51.06 41.36 61.27
N MET A 250 -51.92 40.78 62.10
CA MET A 250 -51.70 39.47 62.72
C MET A 250 -51.69 38.35 61.66
N GLU A 251 -52.62 38.38 60.70
CA GLU A 251 -52.65 37.40 59.60
C GLU A 251 -51.44 37.53 58.68
N GLN A 252 -50.96 38.75 58.40
CA GLN A 252 -49.70 38.97 57.69
C GLN A 252 -48.48 38.47 58.47
N ASP A 253 -48.41 38.71 59.79
CA ASP A 253 -47.30 38.24 60.62
C ASP A 253 -47.25 36.70 60.70
N ASP A 254 -48.42 36.04 60.81
CA ASP A 254 -48.51 34.58 60.77
C ASP A 254 -48.08 34.01 59.41
N ALA A 255 -48.48 34.64 58.29
CA ALA A 255 -48.01 34.25 56.96
C ALA A 255 -46.48 34.41 56.82
N HIS A 256 -45.93 35.53 57.30
CA HIS A 256 -44.49 35.77 57.29
C HIS A 256 -43.74 34.78 58.21
N ARG A 257 -44.30 34.39 59.36
CA ARG A 257 -43.69 33.35 60.23
C ARG A 257 -43.62 31.99 59.54
N VAL A 258 -44.65 31.61 58.79
CA VAL A 258 -44.67 30.35 58.02
C VAL A 258 -43.63 30.37 56.91
N ASP A 259 -43.49 31.48 56.18
CA ASP A 259 -42.46 31.64 55.15
C ASP A 259 -41.04 31.65 55.74
N VAL A 260 -40.84 32.36 56.86
CA VAL A 260 -39.55 32.43 57.55
C VAL A 260 -39.10 31.06 58.04
N ALA A 261 -40.02 30.20 58.47
CA ALA A 261 -39.71 28.82 58.88
C ALA A 261 -39.23 27.92 57.72
N GLN A 262 -39.52 28.28 56.46
CA GLN A 262 -39.10 27.50 55.29
C GLN A 262 -37.68 27.84 54.83
N TYR A 263 -37.20 29.07 55.02
CA TYR A 263 -35.88 29.50 54.57
C TYR A 263 -34.71 28.65 55.12
N PRO A 264 -34.66 28.26 56.41
CA PRO A 264 -33.58 27.41 56.93
C PRO A 264 -33.53 26.03 56.26
N LYS A 265 -34.69 25.44 55.96
CA LYS A 265 -34.76 24.15 55.25
C LYS A 265 -34.23 24.27 53.84
N LEU A 266 -34.65 25.31 53.12
CA LEU A 266 -34.17 25.60 51.77
C LEU A 266 -32.66 25.91 51.76
N GLN A 267 -32.18 26.70 52.71
CA GLN A 267 -30.76 27.01 52.87
C GLN A 267 -29.92 25.76 53.13
N THR A 268 -30.42 24.81 53.94
CA THR A 268 -29.72 23.55 54.21
C THR A 268 -29.68 22.65 52.96
N GLN A 269 -30.77 22.61 52.19
CA GLN A 269 -30.81 21.90 50.90
C GLN A 269 -29.86 22.53 49.86
N LEU A 270 -29.82 23.85 49.78
CA LEU A 270 -28.90 24.57 48.89
C LEU A 270 -27.44 24.39 49.33
N GLN A 271 -27.13 24.39 50.63
CA GLN A 271 -25.78 24.11 51.10
C GLN A 271 -25.32 22.66 50.84
N THR A 272 -26.21 21.69 51.02
CA THR A 272 -25.90 20.28 50.75
C THR A 272 -25.67 20.03 49.26
N THR A 273 -26.49 20.61 48.39
CA THR A 273 -26.29 20.56 46.93
C THR A 273 -25.02 21.29 46.48
N ILE A 274 -24.71 22.46 47.03
CA ILE A 274 -23.43 23.14 46.76
C ILE A 274 -22.25 22.26 47.18
N LYS A 275 -22.34 21.60 48.34
CA LYS A 275 -21.28 20.71 48.84
C LYS A 275 -21.09 19.49 47.93
N SER A 276 -22.18 18.85 47.48
CA SER A 276 -22.09 17.71 46.56
C SER A 276 -21.52 18.13 45.20
N LEU A 277 -21.99 19.25 44.63
CA LEU A 277 -21.47 19.76 43.36
C LEU A 277 -19.98 20.11 43.43
N LYS A 278 -19.52 20.67 44.56
CA LYS A 278 -18.08 20.92 44.79
C LYS A 278 -17.27 19.62 44.83
N GLN A 279 -17.79 18.57 45.48
CA GLN A 279 -17.13 17.26 45.52
C GLN A 279 -17.08 16.61 44.13
N ASP A 280 -18.18 16.66 43.38
CA ASP A 280 -18.24 16.12 42.02
C ASP A 280 -17.30 16.87 41.07
N THR A 281 -17.23 18.20 41.18
CA THR A 281 -16.31 19.01 40.39
C THR A 281 -14.85 18.66 40.70
N HIS A 282 -14.51 18.46 41.97
CA HIS A 282 -13.16 18.05 42.37
C HIS A 282 -12.82 16.64 41.85
N ALA A 283 -13.74 15.68 41.96
CA ALA A 283 -13.56 14.33 41.46
C ALA A 283 -13.38 14.30 39.93
N LEU A 284 -14.16 15.09 39.19
CA LEU A 284 -14.01 15.26 37.74
C LEU A 284 -12.68 15.91 37.38
N SER A 285 -12.24 16.91 38.14
CA SER A 285 -10.93 17.55 37.94
C SER A 285 -9.79 16.54 38.10
N GLN A 286 -9.80 15.75 39.18
CA GLN A 286 -8.79 14.71 39.41
C GLN A 286 -8.77 13.65 38.29
N LYS A 287 -9.94 13.18 37.85
CA LYS A 287 -10.01 12.22 36.73
C LYS A 287 -9.46 12.79 35.44
N ARG A 288 -9.76 14.07 35.15
CA ARG A 288 -9.20 14.77 33.98
C ARG A 288 -7.69 14.87 34.07
N GLU A 289 -7.16 15.24 35.23
CA GLU A 289 -5.73 15.40 35.44
C GLU A 289 -4.98 14.07 35.31
N GLN A 290 -5.51 12.98 35.88
CA GLN A 290 -5.00 11.62 35.67
C GLN A 290 -4.99 11.23 34.19
N SER A 291 -6.10 11.47 33.48
CA SER A 291 -6.20 11.17 32.04
C SER A 291 -5.18 11.97 31.22
N ILE A 292 -4.95 13.24 31.58
CA ILE A 292 -3.96 14.10 30.92
C ILE A 292 -2.54 13.57 31.20
N MET A 293 -2.22 13.15 32.42
CA MET A 293 -0.93 12.56 32.76
C MET A 293 -0.68 11.28 31.94
N GLU A 294 -1.65 10.35 31.90
CA GLU A 294 -1.53 9.11 31.12
C GLU A 294 -1.32 9.36 29.62
N LEU A 295 -2.07 10.32 29.05
CA LEU A 295 -1.91 10.70 27.65
C LEU A 295 -0.53 11.34 27.38
N ASN A 296 -0.05 12.19 28.29
CA ASN A 296 1.28 12.80 28.17
C ASN A 296 2.39 11.75 28.24
N ASP A 297 2.30 10.79 29.17
CA ASP A 297 3.26 9.68 29.27
C ASP A 297 3.27 8.85 28.00
N ARG A 298 2.10 8.59 27.41
CA ARG A 298 1.98 7.87 26.14
C ARG A 298 2.58 8.66 24.98
N ILE A 299 2.40 9.98 24.94
CA ILE A 299 3.02 10.86 23.93
C ILE A 299 4.54 10.82 24.05
N VAL A 300 5.08 10.94 25.27
CA VAL A 300 6.53 10.89 25.53
C VAL A 300 7.10 9.54 25.11
N TYR A 301 6.43 8.44 25.48
CA TYR A 301 6.81 7.08 25.07
C TYR A 301 6.85 6.93 23.54
N MET A 302 5.80 7.37 22.84
CA MET A 302 5.73 7.29 21.38
C MET A 302 6.81 8.15 20.70
N ARG A 303 7.10 9.35 21.22
CA ARG A 303 8.20 10.20 20.72
C ARG A 303 9.55 9.50 20.86
N LYS A 304 9.82 8.88 22.02
CA LYS A 304 11.07 8.13 22.25
C LYS A 304 11.22 6.97 21.25
N ARG A 305 10.13 6.23 20.99
CA ARG A 305 10.12 5.13 20.01
C ARG A 305 10.29 5.60 18.57
N ALA A 306 9.69 6.73 18.20
CA ALA A 306 9.89 7.34 16.89
C ALA A 306 11.34 7.80 16.69
N GLN A 307 11.97 8.35 17.74
CA GLN A 307 13.37 8.76 17.70
C GLN A 307 14.31 7.57 17.56
N SER A 308 14.08 6.46 18.27
CA SER A 308 14.88 5.24 18.11
C SER A 308 14.76 4.66 16.70
N PHE A 309 13.56 4.64 16.12
CA PHE A 309 13.39 4.21 14.73
C PHE A 309 14.09 5.11 13.73
N ARG A 310 14.07 6.43 13.93
CA ARG A 310 14.84 7.36 13.09
C ARG A 310 16.34 7.07 13.15
N GLN A 311 16.88 6.81 14.33
CA GLN A 311 18.29 6.47 14.49
C GLN A 311 18.66 5.17 13.74
N ILE A 312 17.85 4.12 13.90
CA ILE A 312 18.05 2.86 13.17
C ILE A 312 17.98 3.08 11.66
N PHE A 313 17.01 3.88 11.20
CA PHE A 313 16.85 4.22 9.79
C PHE A 313 18.09 4.94 9.23
N PHE A 314 18.61 5.94 9.93
CA PHE A 314 19.84 6.63 9.52
C PHE A 314 21.05 5.70 9.48
N MET A 315 21.17 4.78 10.45
CA MET A 315 22.26 3.80 10.47
C MET A 315 22.19 2.84 9.28
N ASN A 316 20.99 2.32 8.99
CA ASN A 316 20.77 1.44 7.84
C ASN A 316 21.03 2.15 6.51
N GLN A 317 20.55 3.39 6.37
CA GLN A 317 20.80 4.19 5.17
C GLN A 317 22.31 4.42 4.97
N ALA A 318 23.06 4.71 6.04
CA ALA A 318 24.51 4.84 5.96
C ALA A 318 25.16 3.52 5.51
N LEU A 319 24.78 2.38 6.09
CA LEU A 319 25.27 1.06 5.70
C LEU A 319 24.97 0.76 4.23
N ASP A 320 23.72 0.95 3.78
CA ASP A 320 23.31 0.71 2.40
C ASP A 320 24.10 1.56 1.41
N THR A 321 24.32 2.85 1.72
CA THR A 321 25.14 3.71 0.85
C THR A 321 26.60 3.24 0.76
N THR A 322 27.17 2.72 1.85
CA THR A 322 28.54 2.16 1.81
C THR A 322 28.61 0.86 1.02
N GLN A 323 27.63 -0.02 1.18
CA GLN A 323 27.54 -1.28 0.43
C GLN A 323 27.34 -1.01 -1.06
N LEU A 324 26.46 -0.07 -1.42
CA LEU A 324 26.23 0.33 -2.80
C LEU A 324 27.50 0.91 -3.42
N LYS A 325 28.22 1.81 -2.72
CA LYS A 325 29.51 2.33 -3.19
C LYS A 325 30.51 1.18 -3.45
N LYS A 326 30.61 0.23 -2.53
CA LYS A 326 31.51 -0.94 -2.67
C LYS A 326 31.13 -1.79 -3.88
N LEU A 327 29.84 -2.07 -4.06
CA LEU A 327 29.32 -2.83 -5.21
C LEU A 327 29.60 -2.11 -6.53
N THR A 328 29.40 -0.79 -6.60
CA THR A 328 29.68 0.02 -7.78
C THR A 328 31.16 0.00 -8.14
N ILE A 329 32.05 0.10 -7.14
CA ILE A 329 33.51 0.05 -7.38
C ILE A 329 33.92 -1.35 -7.90
N ILE A 330 33.43 -2.42 -7.27
CA ILE A 330 33.77 -3.80 -7.67
C ILE A 330 33.20 -4.12 -9.06
N SER A 331 31.94 -3.76 -9.33
CA SER A 331 31.34 -4.00 -10.65
C SER A 331 32.05 -3.20 -11.75
N ALA A 332 32.43 -1.95 -11.49
CA ALA A 332 33.19 -1.15 -12.43
C ALA A 332 34.60 -1.70 -12.69
N SER A 333 35.28 -2.24 -11.67
CA SER A 333 36.60 -2.86 -11.86
C SER A 333 36.51 -4.17 -12.64
N VAL A 334 35.52 -5.02 -12.34
CA VAL A 334 35.26 -6.26 -13.08
C VAL A 334 34.90 -5.98 -14.53
N LEU A 335 34.05 -4.97 -14.79
CA LEU A 335 33.70 -4.56 -16.14
C LEU A 335 34.93 -4.09 -16.93
N LYS A 336 35.81 -3.29 -16.31
CA LYS A 336 37.07 -2.86 -16.95
C LYS A 336 37.98 -4.05 -17.29
N GLU A 337 38.09 -5.02 -16.39
CA GLU A 337 38.91 -6.21 -16.65
C GLU A 337 38.32 -7.09 -17.76
N LEU A 338 37.00 -7.30 -17.77
CA LEU A 338 36.32 -8.03 -18.83
C LEU A 338 36.46 -7.31 -20.18
N GLN A 339 36.33 -5.99 -20.20
CA GLN A 339 36.55 -5.18 -21.40
C GLN A 339 37.99 -5.31 -21.90
N ARG A 340 38.99 -5.24 -21.01
CA ARG A 340 40.40 -5.45 -21.35
C ARG A 340 40.65 -6.84 -21.95
N ILE A 341 40.03 -7.89 -21.41
CA ILE A 341 40.11 -9.25 -21.95
C ILE A 341 39.45 -9.32 -23.32
N SER A 342 38.29 -8.68 -23.50
CA SER A 342 37.58 -8.62 -24.78
C SER A 342 38.40 -7.90 -25.85
N GLU A 343 39.07 -6.80 -25.52
CA GLU A 343 39.97 -6.06 -26.41
C GLU A 343 41.22 -6.89 -26.79
N LYS A 344 41.81 -7.62 -25.83
CA LYS A 344 42.88 -8.58 -26.12
C LYS A 344 42.39 -9.72 -27.02
N GLY A 345 41.17 -10.21 -26.80
CA GLY A 345 40.53 -11.21 -27.65
C GLY A 345 40.32 -10.70 -29.07
N SER A 346 39.81 -9.48 -29.24
CA SER A 346 39.54 -8.90 -30.57
C SER A 346 40.83 -8.59 -31.33
N THR A 347 41.87 -8.11 -30.64
CA THR A 347 43.21 -7.90 -31.24
C THR A 347 43.87 -9.21 -31.63
N LEU A 348 43.74 -10.27 -30.84
CA LEU A 348 44.22 -11.60 -31.23
C LEU A 348 43.47 -12.11 -32.47
N LEU A 349 42.16 -11.91 -32.51
CA LEU A 349 41.32 -12.32 -33.65
C LEU A 349 41.68 -11.54 -34.92
N SER A 350 41.96 -10.24 -34.82
CA SER A 350 42.40 -9.42 -35.94
C SER A 350 43.81 -9.79 -36.43
N LEU A 351 44.74 -10.09 -35.51
CA LEU A 351 46.04 -10.62 -35.88
C LEU A 351 45.92 -11.99 -36.56
N LEU A 352 45.04 -12.86 -36.06
CA LEU A 352 44.81 -14.19 -36.64
C LEU A 352 44.22 -14.10 -38.04
N THR A 353 43.29 -13.16 -38.30
CA THR A 353 42.76 -12.95 -39.65
C THR A 353 43.81 -12.40 -40.60
N ILE A 354 44.63 -11.43 -40.17
CA ILE A 354 45.75 -10.91 -40.99
C ILE A 354 46.76 -12.03 -41.29
N CYS A 355 47.19 -12.79 -40.28
CA CYS A 355 48.13 -13.89 -40.45
C CYS A 355 47.55 -14.99 -41.35
N SER A 356 46.27 -15.34 -41.20
CA SER A 356 45.62 -16.36 -42.05
C SER A 356 45.57 -15.96 -43.52
N ASN A 357 45.55 -14.66 -43.85
CA ASN A 357 45.59 -14.19 -45.24
C ASN A 357 46.98 -14.33 -45.88
N LEU A 358 48.04 -14.40 -45.06
CA LEU A 358 49.43 -14.53 -45.50
C LEU A 358 49.91 -15.99 -45.53
N GLU A 359 49.08 -16.93 -45.07
CA GLU A 359 49.43 -18.35 -45.04
C GLU A 359 49.38 -18.99 -46.44
N PRO A 360 50.34 -19.86 -46.79
CA PRO A 360 50.28 -20.66 -48.01
C PRO A 360 49.01 -21.52 -48.07
N PHE A 361 48.41 -21.65 -49.26
CA PHE A 361 47.17 -22.40 -49.48
C PHE A 361 47.25 -23.86 -48.99
N SER A 362 48.44 -24.46 -48.97
CA SER A 362 48.70 -25.81 -48.44
C SER A 362 48.39 -25.96 -46.94
N LEU A 363 48.63 -24.90 -46.14
CA LEU A 363 48.36 -24.89 -44.71
C LEU A 363 46.92 -24.49 -44.38
N THR A 364 46.31 -23.64 -45.22
CA THR A 364 44.87 -23.31 -45.11
C THR A 364 44.04 -24.59 -45.26
N VAL A 365 44.36 -25.44 -46.24
CA VAL A 365 43.70 -26.74 -46.43
C VAL A 365 43.91 -27.65 -45.22
N GLN A 366 45.12 -27.70 -44.65
CA GLN A 366 45.42 -28.54 -43.48
C GLN A 366 44.65 -28.11 -42.22
N LYS A 367 44.39 -26.80 -42.01
CA LYS A 367 43.52 -26.29 -40.94
C LYS A 367 42.06 -26.76 -41.06
N TYR A 368 41.56 -26.94 -42.27
CA TYR A 368 40.18 -27.40 -42.51
C TYR A 368 40.04 -28.93 -42.65
N THR A 369 41.11 -29.65 -43.02
CA THR A 369 41.07 -31.12 -43.15
C THR A 369 41.33 -31.85 -41.84
N LEU A 370 41.94 -31.20 -40.84
CA LEU A 370 42.19 -31.79 -39.53
C LEU A 370 41.06 -31.50 -38.52
N ARG A 371 39.81 -31.64 -38.97
CA ARG A 371 38.70 -31.87 -38.04
C ARG A 371 38.64 -33.37 -37.77
N ASP A 372 39.31 -33.74 -36.68
CA ASP A 372 39.05 -34.93 -35.87
C ASP A 372 39.39 -36.30 -36.47
N THR A 373 40.63 -36.73 -36.25
CA THR A 373 40.90 -38.15 -35.99
C THR A 373 41.85 -38.26 -34.80
N GLY A 374 41.27 -38.29 -33.60
CA GLY A 374 41.90 -38.92 -32.44
C GLY A 374 42.41 -37.97 -31.36
N SER A 375 41.50 -37.39 -30.57
CA SER A 375 41.71 -37.33 -29.11
C SER A 375 40.40 -37.05 -28.38
N ARG A 376 39.62 -38.10 -28.20
CA ARG A 376 38.59 -38.15 -27.16
C ARG A 376 39.29 -38.40 -25.82
N ARG A 377 40.09 -37.44 -25.32
CA ARG A 377 40.45 -37.44 -23.91
C ARG A 377 39.29 -36.81 -23.16
N ALA A 378 38.75 -37.61 -22.25
CA ALA A 378 37.72 -37.23 -21.32
C ALA A 378 38.01 -35.86 -20.71
N PHE A 379 36.94 -35.07 -20.55
CA PHE A 379 36.90 -33.93 -19.66
C PHE A 379 37.16 -34.41 -18.23
N THR A 380 38.42 -34.63 -17.88
CA THR A 380 38.87 -34.75 -16.49
C THR A 380 39.53 -33.44 -16.11
N SER A 381 38.74 -32.65 -15.39
CA SER A 381 39.15 -31.58 -14.48
C SER A 381 40.52 -31.82 -13.86
N CYS A 382 41.56 -31.18 -14.38
CA CYS A 382 42.60 -30.50 -13.60
C CYS A 382 43.50 -29.70 -14.56
N MET A 383 43.69 -28.43 -14.25
CA MET A 383 44.70 -27.49 -14.73
C MET A 383 45.88 -28.12 -15.52
N SER A 384 45.74 -28.30 -16.84
CA SER A 384 46.88 -28.57 -17.72
C SER A 384 47.68 -27.28 -17.88
N GLU A 385 49.01 -27.37 -17.81
CA GLU A 385 49.92 -26.24 -17.92
C GLU A 385 49.63 -25.44 -19.22
N PRO A 386 49.79 -24.10 -19.22
CA PRO A 386 49.34 -23.24 -20.32
C PRO A 386 49.95 -23.58 -21.69
N PHE A 387 51.12 -24.23 -21.68
CA PHE A 387 51.95 -24.45 -22.86
C PHE A 387 51.50 -25.66 -23.69
N ASP A 388 50.94 -26.70 -23.08
CA ASP A 388 50.42 -27.91 -23.77
C ASP A 388 49.23 -27.60 -24.70
N LYS A 389 48.61 -26.42 -24.57
CA LYS A 389 47.48 -25.98 -25.41
C LYS A 389 47.93 -25.31 -26.71
N LEU A 390 49.21 -25.01 -26.88
CA LEU A 390 49.77 -24.32 -28.04
C LEU A 390 50.60 -25.22 -28.96
N ASP A 391 50.70 -26.51 -28.70
CA ASP A 391 51.54 -27.44 -29.46
C ASP A 391 51.27 -27.40 -30.97
N LYS A 392 49.99 -27.44 -31.36
CA LYS A 392 49.58 -27.36 -32.78
C LYS A 392 49.94 -26.01 -33.42
N PHE A 393 49.89 -24.93 -32.64
CA PHE A 393 50.32 -23.61 -33.13
C PHE A 393 51.83 -23.60 -33.37
N TRP A 394 52.61 -24.16 -32.44
CA TRP A 394 54.06 -24.25 -32.58
C TRP A 394 54.51 -25.18 -33.71
N GLU A 395 53.82 -26.29 -33.94
CA GLU A 395 54.04 -27.15 -35.11
C GLU A 395 53.84 -26.38 -36.42
N GLN A 396 52.72 -25.65 -36.54
CA GLN A 396 52.44 -24.81 -37.73
C GLN A 396 53.47 -23.70 -37.90
N PHE A 397 53.84 -23.02 -36.82
CA PHE A 397 54.86 -21.97 -36.84
C PHE A 397 56.22 -22.51 -37.30
N ASN A 398 56.64 -23.66 -36.77
CA ASN A 398 57.91 -24.28 -37.11
C ASN A 398 57.95 -24.76 -38.57
N TYR A 399 56.82 -25.28 -39.09
CA TYR A 399 56.71 -25.63 -40.50
C TYR A 399 56.90 -24.40 -41.41
N ILE A 400 56.16 -23.30 -41.16
CA ILE A 400 56.29 -22.05 -41.94
C ILE A 400 57.71 -21.48 -41.83
N LYS A 401 58.34 -21.57 -40.66
CA LYS A 401 59.71 -21.11 -40.44
C LYS A 401 60.72 -21.94 -41.24
N SER A 402 60.55 -23.25 -41.29
CA SER A 402 61.38 -24.15 -42.10
C SER A 402 61.24 -23.84 -43.60
N ASP A 403 60.00 -23.65 -44.07
CA ASP A 403 59.70 -23.31 -45.46
C ASP A 403 60.32 -21.96 -45.87
N ASN A 404 60.22 -20.93 -45.02
CA ASN A 404 60.89 -19.65 -45.24
C ASN A 404 62.42 -19.77 -45.33
N ILE A 405 63.04 -20.64 -44.53
CA ILE A 405 64.49 -20.90 -44.60
C ILE A 405 64.85 -21.55 -45.94
N LEU A 406 64.05 -22.50 -46.42
CA LEU A 406 64.24 -23.14 -47.72
C LEU A 406 64.09 -22.12 -48.86
N MET A 407 63.02 -21.34 -48.87
CA MET A 407 62.79 -20.27 -49.85
C MET A 407 63.92 -19.25 -49.86
N LYS A 408 64.45 -18.89 -48.69
CA LYS A 408 65.62 -17.99 -48.59
C LYS A 408 66.87 -18.60 -49.22
N LYS A 409 67.17 -19.87 -48.94
CA LYS A 409 68.31 -20.57 -49.56
C LYS A 409 68.19 -20.63 -51.08
N GLU A 410 66.99 -20.89 -51.59
CA GLU A 410 66.74 -20.92 -53.03
C GLU A 410 66.86 -19.54 -53.67
N CYS A 411 66.36 -18.50 -52.99
CA CYS A 411 66.53 -17.11 -53.42
C CYS A 411 68.03 -16.71 -53.45
N ASP A 412 68.80 -17.07 -52.42
CA ASP A 412 70.25 -16.83 -52.38
C ASP A 412 70.99 -17.57 -53.50
N LYS A 413 70.59 -18.81 -53.80
CA LYS A 413 71.13 -19.60 -54.91
C LYS A 413 70.80 -18.97 -56.27
N LEU A 414 69.54 -18.60 -56.50
CA LEU A 414 69.11 -17.93 -57.73
C LEU A 414 69.78 -16.55 -57.88
N SER A 415 69.97 -15.81 -56.79
CA SER A 415 70.70 -14.55 -56.78
C SER A 415 72.17 -14.75 -57.16
N PHE A 416 72.80 -15.80 -56.63
CA PHE A 416 74.16 -16.18 -57.00
C PHE A 416 74.26 -16.61 -58.47
N GLU A 417 73.35 -17.46 -58.95
CA GLU A 417 73.25 -17.86 -60.36
C GLU A 417 73.00 -16.66 -61.28
N ASN A 418 72.12 -15.74 -60.89
CA ASN A 418 71.88 -14.50 -61.64
C ASN A 418 73.13 -13.63 -61.69
N LYS A 419 73.87 -13.52 -60.58
CA LYS A 419 75.16 -12.83 -60.53
C LYS A 419 76.19 -13.50 -61.44
N GLN A 420 76.25 -14.84 -61.47
CA GLN A 420 77.09 -15.59 -62.39
C GLN A 420 76.68 -15.36 -63.84
N LEU A 421 75.40 -15.52 -64.19
CA LEU A 421 74.89 -15.29 -65.54
C LEU A 421 75.13 -13.85 -66.01
N ARG A 422 74.93 -12.85 -65.15
CA ARG A 422 75.29 -11.45 -65.44
C ARG A 422 76.79 -11.29 -65.73
N ASN A 423 77.64 -11.99 -64.99
CA ASN A 423 79.08 -11.99 -65.23
C ASN A 423 79.43 -12.73 -66.53
N THR A 424 78.86 -13.90 -66.80
CA THR A 424 79.06 -14.64 -68.06
C THR A 424 78.58 -13.83 -69.26
N LEU A 425 77.46 -13.12 -69.13
CA LEU A 425 76.93 -12.24 -70.16
C LEU A 425 77.81 -11.01 -70.37
N ARG A 426 78.39 -10.43 -69.30
CA ARG A 426 79.46 -9.42 -69.40
C ARG A 426 80.68 -9.97 -70.14
N THR A 427 81.15 -11.17 -69.80
CA THR A 427 82.30 -11.81 -70.46
C THR A 427 82.01 -12.13 -71.91
N TYR A 428 80.81 -12.63 -72.23
CA TYR A 428 80.36 -12.92 -73.59
C TYR A 428 80.30 -11.65 -74.46
N LEU A 429 79.76 -10.55 -73.91
CA LEU A 429 79.79 -9.24 -74.55
C LEU A 429 81.22 -8.74 -74.77
N LEU A 430 82.12 -8.95 -73.80
CA LEU A 430 83.55 -8.61 -73.94
C LEU A 430 84.25 -9.46 -75.01
N THR A 431 83.92 -10.75 -75.14
CA THR A 431 84.48 -11.63 -76.19
C THR A 431 83.92 -11.37 -77.58
N ILE A 432 82.62 -11.03 -77.72
CA ILE A 432 82.07 -10.57 -79.00
C ILE A 432 82.68 -9.22 -79.41
N SER A 433 82.98 -8.36 -78.42
CA SER A 433 83.68 -7.09 -78.67
C SER A 433 85.18 -7.28 -79.03
N ARG A 434 85.72 -8.51 -78.95
CA ARG A 434 87.11 -8.83 -79.33
C ARG A 434 87.16 -9.96 -80.36
N VAL A 435 86.85 -9.61 -81.60
CA VAL A 435 87.58 -10.15 -82.76
C VAL A 435 88.87 -9.31 -82.93
N PRO A 436 90.05 -9.92 -83.14
CA PRO A 436 91.33 -9.27 -82.86
C PRO A 436 92.07 -8.78 -84.12
N ALA A 437 92.50 -7.54 -84.09
CA ALA A 437 93.79 -7.09 -84.62
C ALA A 437 94.17 -5.80 -83.85
N ALA A 438 95.38 -5.54 -83.42
CA ALA A 438 96.58 -6.31 -83.23
C ALA A 438 97.45 -5.38 -82.37
N ARG A 439 98.11 -5.94 -81.35
CA ARG A 439 99.37 -5.43 -80.76
C ARG A 439 99.29 -4.02 -80.10
N SER A 440 99.96 -3.71 -79.00
CA SER A 440 101.06 -4.37 -78.29
C SER A 440 101.45 -3.50 -77.10
N LEU A 441 101.93 -4.16 -76.04
CA LEU A 441 102.98 -3.70 -75.11
C LEU A 441 102.54 -2.54 -74.17
N THR A 442 102.83 -2.52 -72.86
CA THR A 442 103.95 -3.10 -72.12
C THR A 442 103.72 -2.93 -70.62
N SER A 443 104.20 -3.93 -69.85
CA SER A 443 104.90 -3.84 -68.56
C SER A 443 104.32 -2.96 -67.44
N ILE A 444 103.75 -3.53 -66.37
CA ILE A 444 104.41 -4.15 -65.19
C ILE A 444 104.57 -3.13 -64.03
N PRO A 445 104.47 -3.59 -62.76
CA PRO A 445 103.64 -2.99 -61.74
C PRO A 445 104.42 -2.43 -60.53
N VAL A 446 103.68 -1.80 -59.62
CA VAL A 446 103.87 -1.88 -58.17
C VAL A 446 102.52 -2.26 -57.58
#